data_AF-A0A450VTD7-F1
#
_entry.id   AF-A0A450VTD7-F1
#
_cell.length_a   1.000
_cell.length_b   1.000
_cell.length_c   1.000
_cell.angle_alpha   90.00
_cell.angle_beta   90.00
_cell.angle_gamma   90.00
#
_symmetry.space_group_name_H-M   'P 1'
#
loop_
_entity.id
_entity.type
_entity.pdbx_description
1 polymer ?
#
loop_
_entity_poly.entity_id
_entity_poly.type
_entity_poly.pdbx_seq_one_letter_code
_entity_poly.pdbx_strand_id
1 'polypeptide(L)'
;MRKLVQEDYPEARPITLLMDNLNTHTGVSLYKTFPPALARELMDKSEFVHTPKHGSWLDMAECELSVSSRQCTEQRLADVDTAYSEIIPWTKK
;
A
#
# COMPACT_ATOMS: atom_id res chain seq x y z
N MET A 1 2.71 -6.92 -2.08
CA MET A 1 1.92 -8.17 -2.27
C MET A 1 2.70 -9.43 -1.93
N ARG A 2 3.78 -9.78 -2.65
CA ARG A 2 4.52 -11.04 -2.41
C ARG A 2 4.93 -11.23 -0.95
N LYS A 3 5.59 -10.22 -0.36
CA LYS A 3 5.99 -10.21 1.05
C LYS A 3 4.79 -10.46 1.99
N LEU A 4 3.69 -9.73 1.81
CA LEU A 4 2.47 -9.91 2.63
C LEU A 4 1.96 -11.36 2.61
N VAL A 5 1.91 -11.97 1.42
CA VAL A 5 1.33 -13.30 1.21
C VAL A 5 2.28 -14.43 1.63
N GLN A 6 3.59 -14.25 1.47
CA GLN A 6 4.57 -15.33 1.66
C GLN A 6 5.37 -15.21 2.96
N GLU A 7 5.51 -14.01 3.52
CA GLU A 7 6.36 -13.73 4.69
C GLU A 7 5.55 -13.22 5.87
N ASP A 8 4.76 -12.15 5.69
CA ASP A 8 4.08 -11.49 6.82
C ASP A 8 2.85 -12.30 7.30
N TYR A 9 2.09 -12.88 6.36
CA TYR A 9 0.86 -13.64 6.65
C TYR A 9 0.75 -14.94 5.82
N PRO A 10 1.72 -15.87 5.91
CA PRO A 10 1.76 -17.08 5.07
C PRO A 10 0.55 -18.00 5.23
N GLU A 11 -0.01 -18.02 6.45
CA GLU A 11 -1.12 -18.89 6.85
C GLU A 11 -2.51 -18.25 6.62
N ALA A 12 -2.58 -16.94 6.32
CA ALA A 12 -3.86 -16.27 6.11
C ALA A 12 -4.47 -16.66 4.75
N ARG A 13 -5.73 -17.11 4.76
CA ARG A 13 -6.50 -17.44 3.54
C ARG A 13 -8.00 -17.14 3.73
N PRO A 14 -8.57 -16.15 3.03
CA PRO A 14 -7.91 -15.17 2.15
C PRO A 14 -7.30 -13.98 2.94
N ILE A 15 -6.36 -13.27 2.32
CA ILE A 15 -5.93 -11.93 2.74
C ILE A 15 -6.80 -10.90 2.02
N THR A 16 -7.66 -10.19 2.75
CA THR A 16 -8.44 -9.07 2.19
C THR A 16 -7.56 -7.82 2.13
N LEU A 17 -7.28 -7.36 0.92
CA LEU A 17 -6.49 -6.17 0.65
C LEU A 17 -7.42 -5.01 0.29
N LEU A 18 -7.52 -4.05 1.21
CA LEU A 18 -8.20 -2.77 0.97
C LEU A 18 -7.23 -1.83 0.24
N MET A 19 -7.64 -1.30 -0.90
CA MET A 19 -6.83 -0.40 -1.73
C MET A 19 -7.65 0.76 -2.28
N ASP A 20 -6.98 1.80 -2.75
CA ASP A 20 -7.61 2.82 -3.58
C ASP A 20 -8.25 2.21 -4.86
N ASN A 21 -9.04 3.02 -5.56
CA ASN A 21 -9.68 2.66 -6.83
C ASN A 21 -8.94 3.22 -8.05
N LEU A 22 -7.63 3.00 -8.11
CA LEU A 22 -6.80 3.35 -9.25
C LEU A 22 -6.83 2.25 -10.32
N ASN A 23 -6.79 2.63 -11.60
CA ASN A 23 -6.84 1.71 -12.74
C ASN A 23 -5.71 0.66 -12.77
N THR A 24 -4.60 0.90 -12.07
CA THR A 24 -3.48 -0.04 -11.91
C THR A 24 -3.67 -1.03 -10.76
N HIS A 25 -4.59 -0.77 -9.83
CA HIS A 25 -4.87 -1.65 -8.68
C HIS A 25 -5.82 -2.77 -9.09
N THR A 26 -5.35 -3.62 -10.00
CA THR A 26 -6.08 -4.79 -10.48
C THR A 26 -5.19 -6.02 -10.44
N GLY A 27 -5.76 -7.22 -10.39
CA GLY A 27 -4.99 -8.46 -10.40
C GLY A 27 -4.08 -8.63 -11.62
N VAL A 28 -4.40 -7.95 -12.75
CA VAL A 28 -3.57 -7.93 -13.96
C VAL A 28 -2.17 -7.37 -13.68
N SER A 29 -2.04 -6.44 -12.73
CA SER A 29 -0.73 -5.90 -12.34
C SER A 29 0.23 -6.97 -11.81
N LEU A 30 -0.29 -8.01 -11.15
CA LEU A 30 0.52 -9.12 -10.66
C LEU A 30 1.07 -9.96 -11.82
N TYR A 31 0.26 -10.23 -12.85
CA TYR A 31 0.69 -10.94 -14.06
C TYR A 31 1.67 -10.14 -14.92
N LYS A 32 1.63 -8.80 -14.84
CA LYS A 32 2.64 -7.95 -15.49
C LYS A 32 3.99 -7.98 -14.77
N THR A 33 3.98 -8.22 -13.46
CA THR A 33 5.18 -8.08 -12.60
C THR A 33 5.85 -9.42 -12.31
N PHE A 34 5.08 -10.50 -12.17
CA PHE A 34 5.56 -11.80 -11.72
C PHE A 34 5.33 -12.89 -12.77
N PRO A 35 6.12 -13.99 -12.74
CA PRO A 35 5.83 -15.17 -13.54
C PRO A 35 4.38 -15.66 -13.31
N PRO A 36 3.69 -16.18 -14.34
CA PRO A 36 2.26 -16.50 -14.24
C PRO A 36 1.87 -17.39 -13.07
N ALA A 37 2.69 -18.40 -12.73
CA ALA A 37 2.44 -19.29 -11.60
C ALA A 37 2.45 -18.55 -10.26
N LEU A 38 3.43 -17.66 -10.05
CA LEU A 38 3.53 -16.84 -8.84
C LEU A 38 2.40 -15.79 -8.79
N ALA A 39 2.10 -15.14 -9.91
CA ALA A 39 0.99 -14.19 -9.98
C ALA A 39 -0.35 -14.86 -9.61
N ARG A 40 -0.56 -16.09 -10.08
CA ARG A 40 -1.75 -16.88 -9.74
C ARG A 40 -1.81 -17.23 -8.26
N GLU A 41 -0.72 -17.73 -7.68
CA GLU A 41 -0.64 -18.04 -6.24
C GLU A 41 -0.97 -16.80 -5.37
N LEU A 42 -0.41 -15.65 -5.73
CA LEU A 42 -0.67 -14.39 -5.02
C LEU A 42 -2.13 -13.95 -5.18
N MET A 43 -2.72 -14.11 -6.37
CA MET A 43 -4.14 -13.80 -6.59
C MET A 43 -5.07 -14.75 -5.82
N ASP A 44 -4.79 -16.05 -5.81
CA ASP A 44 -5.65 -17.05 -5.19
C ASP A 44 -5.70 -16.93 -3.66
N LYS A 45 -4.65 -16.36 -3.04
CA LYS A 45 -4.61 -16.06 -1.61
C LYS A 45 -5.17 -14.68 -1.25
N SER A 46 -5.72 -13.91 -2.18
CA SER A 46 -6.04 -12.51 -1.93
C SER A 46 -7.37 -12.06 -2.51
N GLU A 47 -8.08 -11.26 -1.72
CA GLU A 47 -9.34 -10.62 -2.09
C GLU A 47 -9.11 -9.11 -2.16
N PHE A 48 -9.50 -8.46 -3.25
CA PHE A 48 -9.32 -7.02 -3.41
C PHE A 48 -10.62 -6.29 -3.12
N VAL A 49 -10.58 -5.36 -2.17
CA VAL A 49 -11.66 -4.44 -1.86
C VAL A 49 -11.18 -3.04 -2.20
N HIS A 50 -11.91 -2.34 -3.06
CA HIS A 50 -11.58 -0.97 -3.45
C HIS A 50 -12.39 0.03 -2.66
N THR A 51 -11.76 1.11 -2.21
CA THR A 51 -12.49 2.26 -1.68
C THR A 51 -13.36 2.90 -2.78
N PRO A 52 -14.46 3.58 -2.43
CA PRO A 52 -15.26 4.30 -3.41
C PRO A 52 -14.43 5.37 -4.13
N LYS A 53 -14.78 5.65 -5.40
CA LYS A 53 -14.21 6.81 -6.10
C LYS A 53 -14.49 8.07 -5.29
N HIS A 54 -13.47 8.91 -5.13
CA HIS A 54 -13.50 10.11 -4.28
C HIS A 54 -13.73 9.86 -2.79
N GLY A 55 -13.56 8.62 -2.31
CA GLY A 55 -13.74 8.23 -0.91
C GLY A 55 -12.42 8.09 -0.15
N SER A 56 -11.49 9.03 -0.32
CA SER A 56 -10.15 8.97 0.31
C SER A 56 -10.20 8.84 1.84
N TRP A 57 -11.24 9.37 2.48
CA TRP A 57 -11.42 9.26 3.93
C TRP A 57 -11.72 7.83 4.43
N LEU A 58 -11.99 6.89 3.52
CA LEU A 58 -12.12 5.46 3.82
C LEU A 58 -10.83 4.68 3.53
N ASP A 59 -9.81 5.34 2.95
CA ASP A 59 -8.50 4.73 2.70
C ASP A 59 -7.59 4.98 3.91
N MET A 60 -7.18 3.88 4.57
CA MET A 60 -6.31 3.95 5.74
C MET A 60 -4.93 4.52 5.41
N ALA A 61 -4.38 4.21 4.24
CA ALA A 61 -3.07 4.71 3.83
C ALA A 61 -3.13 6.23 3.62
N GLU A 62 -4.19 6.75 3.01
CA GLU A 62 -4.37 8.19 2.86
C GLU A 62 -4.56 8.90 4.21
N CYS A 63 -5.26 8.28 5.17
CA CYS A 63 -5.37 8.81 6.53
C CYS A 63 -3.99 8.94 7.21
N GLU A 64 -3.17 7.90 7.16
CA GLU A 64 -1.81 7.91 7.72
C GLU A 64 -0.90 8.92 7.01
N LEU A 65 -0.98 9.03 5.68
CA LEU A 65 -0.26 10.06 4.92
C LEU A 65 -0.70 11.47 5.31
N SER A 66 -2.00 11.68 5.58
CA SER A 66 -2.52 12.95 6.07
C SER A 66 -1.91 13.34 7.43
N VAL A 67 -1.77 12.38 8.34
CA VAL A 67 -1.15 12.61 9.65
C VAL A 67 0.35 12.87 9.50
N SER A 68 1.06 12.02 8.75
CA SER A 68 2.49 12.19 8.47
C SER A 68 2.79 13.55 7.82
N SER A 69 1.97 13.98 6.86
CA SER A 69 2.17 15.27 6.21
C SER A 69 2.07 16.45 7.17
N ARG A 70 1.13 16.43 8.11
CA ARG A 70 1.00 17.50 9.13
C ARG A 70 2.12 17.47 10.16
N GLN A 71 2.67 16.30 10.46
CA GLN A 71 3.68 16.13 11.50
C GLN A 71 5.10 16.32 10.99
N CYS A 72 5.37 15.93 9.74
CA CYS A 72 6.71 15.84 9.19
C CYS A 72 6.97 16.86 8.07
N THR A 73 5.94 17.28 7.34
CA THR A 73 6.12 18.04 6.08
C THR A 73 5.12 19.20 5.92
N GLU A 74 4.65 19.81 7.00
CA GLU A 74 3.78 21.01 6.96
C GLU A 74 4.56 22.29 6.58
N GLN A 75 5.85 22.13 6.29
CA GLN A 75 6.81 23.17 5.93
C GLN A 75 7.45 22.90 4.57
N ARG A 76 8.00 23.95 3.94
CA ARG A 76 8.79 23.79 2.72
C ARG A 76 10.14 23.15 3.04
N LEU A 77 10.43 22.06 2.35
CA LEU A 77 11.69 21.34 2.47
C LEU A 77 12.62 21.72 1.31
N ALA A 78 13.91 21.85 1.61
CA ALA A 78 14.90 22.29 0.63
C ALA A 78 15.24 21.19 -0.39
N ASP A 79 15.20 19.93 0.05
CA ASP A 79 15.58 18.75 -0.71
C ASP A 79 14.88 17.48 -0.18
N VAL A 80 15.05 16.39 -0.93
CA VAL A 80 14.46 15.10 -0.62
C VAL A 80 15.12 14.43 0.59
N ASP A 81 16.41 14.69 0.84
CA ASP A 81 17.14 14.10 1.96
C ASP A 81 16.58 14.61 3.30
N THR A 82 16.26 15.91 3.34
CA THR A 82 15.56 16.53 4.47
C THR A 82 14.17 15.91 4.67
N ALA A 83 13.43 15.64 3.59
CA ALA A 83 12.14 14.95 3.69
C ALA A 83 12.28 13.53 4.26
N TYR A 84 13.31 12.78 3.85
CA TYR A 84 13.60 11.48 4.42
C TYR A 84 13.94 11.55 5.91
N SER A 85 14.74 12.54 6.34
CA SER A 85 15.11 12.67 7.75
C SER A 85 13.93 12.99 8.66
N GLU A 86 12.91 13.69 8.15
CA GLU A 86 11.67 14.00 8.89
C GLU A 86 10.71 12.79 8.93
N ILE A 87 10.58 12.06 7.80
CA ILE A 87 9.59 10.97 7.67
C ILE A 87 10.09 9.66 8.29
N ILE A 88 11.37 9.30 8.12
CA ILE A 88 11.89 7.99 8.59
C ILE A 88 11.65 7.77 10.09
N PRO A 89 11.93 8.73 10.99
CA PRO A 89 11.63 8.56 12.41
C PRO A 89 10.15 8.29 12.69
N TRP A 90 9.25 8.94 11.94
CA TRP A 90 7.79 8.75 12.08
C TRP A 90 7.34 7.32 11.73
N THR A 91 8.02 6.66 10.77
CA THR A 91 7.72 5.26 10.40
C THR A 91 8.14 4.23 11.45
N LYS A 92 8.98 4.62 12.42
CA LYS A 92 9.46 3.76 13.49
C LYS A 92 8.59 3.97 14.72
N LYS A 93 7.40 3.36 14.72
CA LYS A 93 6.62 3.13 15.94
C LYS A 93 6.94 1.75 16.52
#